data_AF-K2AZA2-F1
#
_entry.id   AF-K2AZA2-F1
#
_cell.length_a   1.000
_cell.length_b   1.000
_cell.length_c   1.000
_cell.angle_alpha   90.00
_cell.angle_beta   90.00
_cell.angle_gamma   90.00
#
_symmetry.space_group_name_H-M   'P 1'
#
loop_
_entity.id
_entity.type
_entity.pdbx_description
1 polymer ?
#
loop_
_entity_poly.entity_id
_entity_poly.type
_entity_poly.pdbx_seq_one_letter_code
_entity_poly.pdbx_strand_id
1 'polypeptide(L)' 'MLDGGHLMFHAFEAVTGKPPSDRVVQALMTIGLAVVLSFMAFALSNDFFCS' A
#
# COMPACT_ATOMS: atom_id res chain seq x y z
N MET A 1 -27.82 -12.38 -14.35
CA MET A 1 -27.04 -12.78 -13.16
C MET A 1 -26.52 -11.50 -12.54
N LEU A 2 -26.88 -11.27 -11.27
CA LEU A 2 -26.67 -10.04 -10.54
C LEU A 2 -25.24 -10.04 -9.96
N ASP A 3 -24.25 -9.73 -10.78
CA ASP A 3 -22.85 -9.84 -10.39
C ASP A 3 -22.30 -8.49 -9.92
N GLY A 4 -22.77 -8.03 -8.75
CA GLY A 4 -22.23 -6.83 -8.09
C GLY A 4 -20.72 -6.94 -7.79
N GLY A 5 -20.19 -8.17 -7.73
CA GLY A 5 -18.76 -8.44 -7.65
C GLY A 5 -17.98 -7.98 -8.89
N HIS A 6 -18.57 -8.06 -10.08
CA HIS A 6 -17.94 -7.67 -11.34
C HIS A 6 -17.78 -6.14 -11.47
N LEU A 7 -18.74 -5.36 -10.95
CA LEU A 7 -18.65 -3.90 -10.90
C LEU A 7 -17.63 -3.41 -9.88
N MET A 8 -17.57 -4.06 -8.71
CA MET A 8 -16.51 -3.80 -7.73
C MET A 8 -15.13 -4.14 -8.28
N PHE A 9 -15.01 -5.24 -9.05
CA PHE A 9 -13.79 -5.58 -9.76
C PHE A 9 -13.38 -4.48 -10.73
N HIS A 10 -14.33 -3.98 -11.54
CA HIS A 10 -14.05 -2.94 -12.55
C HIS A 10 -13.75 -1.57 -11.94
N ALA A 11 -14.40 -1.19 -10.84
CA ALA A 11 -14.11 0.05 -10.12
C ALA A 11 -12.73 0.01 -9.45
N PHE A 12 -12.35 -1.14 -8.89
CA PHE A 12 -11.01 -1.37 -8.32
C PHE A 12 -9.94 -1.43 -9.42
N GLU A 13 -10.27 -2.03 -10.57
CA GLU A 13 -9.42 -2.11 -11.75
C GLU A 13 -9.27 -0.74 -12.45
N ALA A 14 -10.25 0.17 -12.35
CA ALA A 14 -10.18 1.54 -12.85
C ALA A 14 -9.34 2.47 -11.95
N VAL A 15 -9.39 2.29 -10.63
CA VAL A 15 -8.54 3.02 -9.68
C VAL A 15 -7.09 2.51 -9.70
N THR A 16 -6.91 1.20 -9.88
CA THR A 16 -5.60 0.53 -9.81
C THR A 16 -4.98 0.28 -11.21
N GLY A 17 -5.75 0.46 -12.28
CA GLY A 17 -5.34 0.37 -13.68
C GLY A 17 -4.93 -1.03 -14.18
N LYS A 18 -4.92 -2.06 -13.32
CA LYS A 18 -4.52 -3.43 -13.66
C LYS A 18 -5.03 -4.43 -12.62
N PRO A 19 -5.37 -5.67 -12.99
CA PRO A 19 -5.41 -6.77 -12.03
C PRO A 19 -4.02 -6.77 -11.36
N PRO A 20 -3.94 -6.63 -10.02
CA PRO A 20 -2.66 -6.40 -9.37
C PRO A 20 -1.80 -7.64 -9.60
N SER A 21 -0.84 -7.51 -10.52
CA SER A 21 0.14 -8.54 -10.78
C SER A 21 0.88 -8.81 -9.48
N ASP A 22 1.19 -10.07 -9.17
CA ASP A 22 1.81 -10.49 -7.91
C ASP A 22 2.99 -9.58 -7.49
N ARG A 23 3.75 -9.11 -8.49
CA ARG A 23 4.84 -8.13 -8.35
C ARG A 23 4.43 -6.75 -7.84
N VAL A 24 3.27 -6.24 -8.25
CA VAL A 24 2.73 -4.94 -7.81
C VAL A 24 2.30 -5.01 -6.35
N VAL A 25 1.64 -6.11 -5.94
CA VAL A 25 1.26 -6.33 -4.54
C VAL A 25 2.50 -6.46 -3.66
N GLN A 26 3.48 -7.27 -4.10
CA GLN A 26 4.76 -7.39 -3.39
C GLN A 26 5.51 -6.05 -3.31
N ALA A 27 5.54 -5.27 -4.40
CA ALA A 27 6.16 -3.96 -4.40
C ALA A 27 5.47 -2.99 -3.44
N LEU A 28 4.14 -2.90 -3.47
CA LEU A 28 3.35 -2.06 -2.55
C LEU A 28 3.54 -2.47 -1.08
N MET A 29 3.55 -3.77 -0.78
CA MET A 29 3.84 -4.28 0.57
C MET A 29 5.25 -3.91 1.03
N THR A 30 6.24 -4.10 0.16
CA THR A 30 7.64 -3.79 0.46
C THR A 30 7.84 -2.29 0.67
N ILE A 31 7.23 -1.45 -0.18
CA ILE A 31 7.25 0.00 -0.07
C ILE A 31 6.55 0.44 1.22
N GLY A 32 5.36 -0.10 1.52
CA GLY A 32 4.62 0.22 2.73
C GLY A 32 5.41 -0.12 3.99
N LEU A 33 6.03 -1.30 4.04
CA LEU A 33 6.92 -1.69 5.13
C LEU A 33 8.13 -0.77 5.26
N ALA A 34 8.80 -0.46 4.15
CA ALA A 34 9.95 0.45 4.14
C ALA A 34 9.58 1.85 4.63
N VAL A 35 8.40 2.36 4.26
CA VAL A 35 7.88 3.66 4.73
C VAL A 35 7.64 3.61 6.24
N VAL A 36 6.95 2.60 6.77
CA VAL A 36 6.69 2.48 8.22
C VAL A 36 7.99 2.39 9.01
N LEU A 37 8.94 1.57 8.56
CA LEU A 37 10.25 1.44 9.22
C LEU A 37 11.04 2.75 9.20
N SER A 38 11.03 3.45 8.06
CA SER A 38 11.68 4.76 7.93
C SER A 38 11.02 5.79 8.85
N PHE A 39 9.69 5.78 8.96
CA PHE A 39 8.94 6.67 9.84
C PHE A 39 9.22 6.38 11.31
N MET A 40 9.30 5.11 11.70
CA MET A 40 9.71 4.70 13.05
C MET A 40 11.13 5.17 13.38
N ALA A 41 12.09 4.98 12.47
CA ALA A 41 13.47 5.44 12.67
C ALA A 41 13.56 6.97 12.78
N PHE A 42 12.78 7.69 11.96
CA PHE A 42 12.66 9.14 12.04
C PHE A 42 12.08 9.60 13.37
N ALA A 43 10.98 8.98 13.81
CA ALA A 43 10.35 9.29 15.10
C ALA A 43 11.30 9.03 16.27
N LEU A 44 12.04 7.91 16.25
CA LEU A 44 13.04 7.60 17.27
C LEU A 44 14.17 8.63 17.29
N SER A 45 14.68 9.00 16.11
CA SER A 45 15.72 10.04 15.99
C SER A 45 15.20 11.38 16.52
N ASN A 46 13.95 11.75 16.19
CA ASN A 46 13.31 12.95 16.71
C ASN A 46 13.16 12.92 18.24
N ASP A 47 12.84 11.76 18.81
CA ASP A 47 12.76 11.58 20.27
C ASP A 47 14.14 11.78 20.94
N PHE A 48 15.20 11.20 20.37
CA PHE A 48 16.58 11.41 20.83
C PHE A 48 17.08 12.84 20.69
N PHE A 49 16.64 13.58 19.66
CA PHE A 49 16.99 14.99 19.48
C PHE A 49 16.20 15.93 20.41
N CYS A 50 15.05 15.48 20.92
CA CYS A 50 14.17 16.28 21.78
C CYS A 50 14.36 16.01 23.29
N SER A 51 15.23 15.06 23.66
CA SER A 51 15.80 14.92 25.03
C SER A 51 17.09 15.71 25.17
#